data_AF-A0A1W9TXA4-F1
#
_entry.id   AF-A0A1W9TXA4-F1
#
_cell.length_a   1.000
_cell.length_b   1.000
_cell.length_c   1.000
_cell.angle_alpha   90.00
_cell.angle_beta   90.00
_cell.angle_gamma   90.00
#
_symmetry.space_group_name_H-M   'P 1'
#
loop_
_entity.id
_entity.type
_entity.pdbx_description
1 polymer ?
#
loop_
_entity_poly.entity_id
_entity_poly.type
_entity_poly.pdbx_seq_one_letter_code
_entity_poly.pdbx_strand_id
1 'polypeptide(L)'
;MQGDRTKILIDSIKRLLRRNALTHLRKIVDKTHAADLSAVFRSLSLSNQHKLFEMIEETEQKGALFSELDEDTFLALNEGIELDEMVEIFEHMPTDDVADLLGRLPEERSDAIIERMKKESSEEVEGLLHYGDDTAGGIMVPDFIALRENTTAGEAIESLQKEHLDVEMPFYLYVVDSNGKLIGVSSLRQLVVVPPETPLKDFMTTDVFTAKTDMDQEEVAKIVARYDILAVPVVDDTNRLVGIVTVDDVIDIIREEATEDILKMVGAGEEFVETKSIFKNIKMRMPWLFASCIGGIIASFIIGHFQTSLSKLAYLAAFIPVIMGMGGNIGVQSATITVRGLATGRLNIRDIWSVVSKQFLVGLMLGLFYGFAVGLVAQLKYSRELFALSVGLGVLSSMTMAAL
;
A
#
# COMPACT_ATOMS: atom_id res chain seq x y z
N MET A 1 13.58 15.37 -14.28
CA MET A 1 12.63 16.47 -14.59
C MET A 1 11.68 16.77 -13.43
N GLN A 2 10.83 15.85 -12.97
CA GLN A 2 9.92 16.14 -11.83
C GLN A 2 10.69 16.27 -10.51
N GLY A 3 11.62 15.35 -10.19
CA GLY A 3 12.47 15.45 -9.01
C GLY A 3 13.36 16.71 -8.95
N ASP A 4 13.77 17.25 -10.11
CA ASP A 4 14.52 18.51 -10.16
C ASP A 4 13.64 19.71 -9.80
N ARG A 5 12.36 19.69 -10.18
CA ARG A 5 11.40 20.75 -9.83
C ARG A 5 11.08 20.75 -8.35
N THR A 6 10.79 19.58 -7.77
CA THR A 6 10.53 19.44 -6.33
C THR A 6 11.73 19.90 -5.50
N LYS A 7 12.95 19.56 -5.92
CA LYS A 7 14.17 20.04 -5.26
C LYS A 7 14.32 21.56 -5.31
N ILE A 8 14.06 22.17 -6.47
CA ILE A 8 14.09 23.63 -6.63
C ILE A 8 13.02 24.29 -5.74
N LEU A 9 11.83 23.70 -5.64
CA LEU A 9 10.75 24.18 -4.79
C LEU A 9 11.16 24.14 -3.30
N ILE A 10 11.65 22.99 -2.82
CA ILE A 10 12.15 22.80 -1.45
C ILE A 10 13.23 23.84 -1.11
N ASP A 11 14.25 23.97 -1.97
CA ASP A 11 15.35 24.92 -1.75
C ASP A 11 14.87 26.37 -1.75
N SER A 12 13.90 26.69 -2.61
CA SER A 12 13.29 28.02 -2.69
C SER A 12 12.50 28.36 -1.43
N ILE A 13 11.62 27.47 -0.98
CA ILE A 13 10.82 27.64 0.24
C ILE A 13 11.73 27.73 1.47
N LYS A 14 12.72 26.83 1.62
CA LYS A 14 13.70 26.89 2.71
C LYS A 14 14.50 28.20 2.71
N ARG A 15 14.85 28.73 1.54
CA ARG A 15 15.54 30.02 1.43
C ARG A 15 14.63 31.19 1.83
N LEU A 16 13.36 31.16 1.43
CA LEU A 16 12.40 32.22 1.75
C LEU A 16 12.00 32.21 3.23
N LEU A 17 11.80 31.04 3.83
CA LEU A 17 11.59 30.86 5.28
C LEU A 17 12.76 31.44 6.08
N ARG A 18 14.01 31.10 5.72
CA ARG A 18 15.20 31.66 6.38
C ARG A 18 15.31 33.18 6.29
N ARG A 19 14.78 33.78 5.22
CA ARG A 19 14.79 35.24 4.99
C ARG A 19 13.53 35.94 5.52
N ASN A 20 12.60 35.18 6.11
CA ASN A 20 11.29 35.66 6.56
C ASN A 20 10.53 36.43 5.47
N ALA A 21 10.66 36.00 4.21
CA ALA A 21 10.07 36.65 3.04
C ALA A 21 8.61 36.19 2.81
N LEU A 22 7.75 36.46 3.80
CA LEU A 22 6.39 35.90 3.92
C LEU A 22 5.51 36.14 2.68
N THR A 23 5.55 37.33 2.09
CA THR A 23 4.74 37.66 0.90
C THR A 23 5.08 36.82 -0.32
N HIS A 24 6.35 36.47 -0.49
CA HIS A 24 6.78 35.59 -1.59
C HIS A 24 6.49 34.13 -1.29
N LEU A 25 6.55 33.76 -0.01
CA LEU A 25 6.22 32.42 0.45
C LEU A 25 4.75 32.10 0.16
N ARG A 26 3.84 32.98 0.60
CA ARG A 26 2.39 32.83 0.39
C ARG A 26 2.05 32.63 -1.08
N LYS A 27 2.54 33.52 -1.95
CA LYS A 27 2.36 33.39 -3.41
C LYS A 27 2.84 32.08 -4.03
N ILE A 28 3.83 31.42 -3.43
CA ILE A 28 4.29 30.11 -3.89
C ILE A 28 3.34 29.05 -3.35
N VAL A 29 3.03 29.09 -2.05
CA VAL A 29 2.11 28.16 -1.38
C VAL A 29 0.74 28.12 -2.07
N ASP A 30 0.11 29.28 -2.29
CA ASP A 30 -1.21 29.40 -2.92
C ASP A 30 -1.25 28.83 -4.36
N LYS A 31 -0.09 28.66 -5.00
CA LYS A 31 0.03 28.18 -6.39
C LYS A 31 0.61 26.78 -6.50
N THR A 32 0.99 26.18 -5.38
CA THR A 32 1.61 24.86 -5.34
C THR A 32 0.55 23.84 -4.97
N HIS A 33 0.50 22.74 -5.73
CA HIS A 33 -0.40 21.63 -5.46
C HIS A 33 -0.08 20.97 -4.11
N ALA A 34 -1.09 20.42 -3.44
CA ALA A 34 -0.95 19.75 -2.15
C ALA A 34 0.12 18.64 -2.15
N ALA A 35 0.08 17.74 -3.14
CA ALA A 35 1.12 16.72 -3.36
C ALA A 35 2.57 17.27 -3.47
N ASP A 36 2.77 18.45 -4.07
CA ASP A 36 4.10 19.08 -4.14
C ASP A 36 4.47 19.74 -2.80
N LEU A 37 3.48 20.28 -2.08
CA LEU A 37 3.65 20.84 -0.74
C LEU A 37 3.97 19.75 0.29
N SER A 38 3.34 18.57 0.24
CA SER A 38 3.61 17.48 1.18
C SER A 38 5.09 17.06 1.15
N ALA A 39 5.68 16.97 -0.04
CA ALA A 39 7.12 16.73 -0.22
C ALA A 39 7.99 17.84 0.40
N VAL A 40 7.53 19.08 0.40
CA VAL A 40 8.22 20.20 1.07
C VAL A 40 8.11 20.04 2.59
N PHE A 41 6.92 19.76 3.12
CA PHE A 41 6.66 19.58 4.55
C PHE A 41 7.57 18.50 5.15
N ARG A 42 7.70 17.34 4.50
CA ARG A 42 8.65 16.26 4.88
C ARG A 42 10.08 16.73 5.12
N SER A 43 10.50 17.78 4.40
CA SER A 43 11.88 18.28 4.43
C SER A 43 12.10 19.42 5.42
N LEU A 44 11.04 19.94 6.05
CA LEU A 44 11.06 21.07 6.97
C LEU A 44 11.11 20.59 8.43
N SER A 45 11.64 21.45 9.30
CA SER A 45 11.49 21.27 10.75
C SER A 45 10.06 21.58 11.17
N LEU A 46 9.55 20.95 12.23
CA LEU A 46 8.20 21.16 12.76
C LEU A 46 7.80 22.65 12.91
N SER A 47 8.67 23.48 13.49
CA SER A 47 8.41 24.94 13.60
C SER A 47 8.21 25.65 12.25
N ASN A 48 8.85 25.18 11.18
CA ASN A 48 8.67 25.71 9.83
C ASN A 48 7.47 25.10 9.13
N GLN A 49 7.09 23.87 9.45
CA GLN A 49 5.84 23.26 8.98
C GLN A 49 4.64 24.06 9.51
N HIS A 50 4.56 24.32 10.81
CA HIS A 50 3.50 25.17 11.40
C HIS A 50 3.43 26.56 10.74
N LYS A 51 4.58 27.25 10.61
CA LYS A 51 4.60 28.56 9.93
C LYS A 51 4.08 28.51 8.51
N LEU A 52 4.44 27.45 7.76
CA LEU A 52 4.00 27.30 6.38
C LEU A 52 2.52 26.96 6.31
N PHE A 53 2.04 26.12 7.23
CA PHE A 53 0.64 25.72 7.37
C PHE A 53 -0.27 26.90 7.71
N GLU A 54 0.12 27.73 8.69
CA GLU A 54 -0.59 28.97 9.05
C GLU A 54 -0.66 29.98 7.88
N MET A 55 0.21 29.86 6.88
CA MET A 55 0.19 30.74 5.71
C MET A 55 -0.79 30.30 4.62
N ILE A 56 -1.31 29.07 4.70
CA ILE A 56 -2.38 28.59 3.82
C ILE A 56 -3.69 29.23 4.31
N GLU A 57 -4.28 30.10 3.50
CA GLU A 57 -5.50 30.82 3.87
C GLU A 57 -6.76 30.00 3.57
N GLU A 58 -6.73 29.15 2.53
CA GLU A 58 -7.88 28.35 2.10
C GLU A 58 -7.96 27.02 2.86
N THR A 59 -9.07 26.78 3.54
CA THR A 59 -9.34 25.57 4.33
C THR A 59 -9.32 24.31 3.46
N GLU A 60 -9.89 24.36 2.25
CA GLU A 60 -9.83 23.27 1.27
C GLU A 60 -8.39 22.87 0.93
N GLN A 61 -7.49 23.86 0.75
CA GLN A 61 -6.07 23.59 0.48
C GLN A 61 -5.37 22.95 1.69
N LYS A 62 -5.76 23.31 2.93
CA LYS A 62 -5.25 22.65 4.14
C LYS A 62 -5.72 21.19 4.21
N GLY A 63 -6.98 20.94 3.88
CA GLY A 63 -7.55 19.59 3.85
C GLY A 63 -6.85 18.71 2.83
N ALA A 64 -6.75 19.18 1.59
CA ALA A 64 -6.01 18.47 0.53
C ALA A 64 -4.53 18.24 0.89
N LEU A 65 -3.90 19.15 1.64
CA LEU A 65 -2.55 18.92 2.15
C LEU A 65 -2.53 17.77 3.16
N PHE A 66 -3.49 17.69 4.09
CA PHE A 66 -3.55 16.62 5.09
C PHE A 66 -3.65 15.23 4.47
N SER A 67 -4.50 15.03 3.47
CA SER A 67 -4.61 13.75 2.75
C SER A 67 -3.28 13.31 2.11
N GLU A 68 -2.44 14.28 1.74
CA GLU A 68 -1.15 14.03 1.06
C GLU A 68 0.05 13.87 2.03
N LEU A 69 -0.15 14.13 3.33
CA LEU A 69 0.91 14.00 4.33
C LEU A 69 1.11 12.53 4.73
N ASP A 70 2.37 12.16 4.96
CA ASP A 70 2.64 10.91 5.68
C ASP A 70 2.21 11.01 7.14
N GLU A 71 1.86 9.86 7.73
CA GLU A 71 1.39 9.70 9.11
C GLU A 71 2.25 10.48 10.13
N ASP A 72 3.57 10.29 10.10
CA ASP A 72 4.49 10.94 11.04
C ASP A 72 4.41 12.48 10.95
N THR A 73 4.39 13.02 9.74
CA THR A 73 4.31 14.47 9.50
C THR A 73 2.94 15.03 9.91
N PHE A 74 1.85 14.32 9.60
CA PHE A 74 0.51 14.70 10.01
C PHE A 74 0.37 14.71 11.55
N LEU A 75 0.76 13.63 12.22
CA LEU A 75 0.68 13.51 13.68
C LEU A 75 1.49 14.60 14.39
N ALA A 76 2.70 14.89 13.91
CA ALA A 76 3.53 15.95 14.47
C ALA A 76 2.90 17.34 14.27
N LEU A 77 2.31 17.60 13.11
CA LEU A 77 1.67 18.88 12.80
C LEU A 77 0.37 19.07 13.60
N ASN A 78 -0.42 18.02 13.78
CA ASN A 78 -1.69 18.04 14.51
C ASN A 78 -1.51 18.48 15.98
N GLU A 79 -0.41 18.13 16.66
CA GLU A 79 -0.19 18.51 18.06
C GLU A 79 -0.27 20.03 18.32
N GLY A 80 0.06 20.86 17.32
CA GLY A 80 0.04 22.32 17.43
C GLY A 80 -1.17 23.01 16.79
N ILE A 81 -2.17 22.26 16.32
CA ILE A 81 -3.41 22.81 15.74
C ILE A 81 -4.52 22.73 16.79
N GLU A 82 -5.30 23.81 16.90
CA GLU A 82 -6.46 23.88 17.80
C GLU A 82 -7.61 23.01 17.28
N LEU A 83 -8.42 22.46 18.20
CA LEU A 83 -9.51 21.54 17.84
C LEU A 83 -10.53 22.17 16.88
N ASP A 84 -10.91 23.43 17.10
CA ASP A 84 -11.91 24.09 16.24
C ASP A 84 -11.38 24.32 14.82
N GLU A 85 -10.08 24.57 14.65
CA GLU A 85 -9.45 24.67 13.33
C GLU A 85 -9.39 23.30 12.64
N MET A 86 -9.08 22.23 13.36
CA MET A 86 -9.11 20.86 12.82
C MET A 86 -10.50 20.48 12.32
N VAL A 87 -11.53 20.75 13.12
CA VAL A 87 -12.93 20.49 12.73
C VAL A 87 -13.28 21.28 11.47
N GLU A 88 -12.92 22.56 11.40
CA GLU A 88 -13.18 23.38 10.21
C GLU A 88 -12.50 22.81 8.96
N ILE A 89 -11.27 22.29 9.08
CA ILE A 89 -10.55 21.64 7.97
C ILE A 89 -11.24 20.35 7.54
N PHE A 90 -11.54 19.45 8.48
CA PHE A 90 -12.16 18.16 8.20
C PHE A 90 -13.56 18.29 7.58
N GLU A 91 -14.30 19.35 7.91
CA GLU A 91 -15.60 19.65 7.29
C GLU A 91 -15.52 20.01 5.79
N HIS A 92 -14.32 20.23 5.26
CA HIS A 92 -14.08 20.51 3.83
C HIS A 92 -13.25 19.40 3.15
N MET A 93 -13.09 18.25 3.80
CA MET A 93 -12.38 17.09 3.27
C MET A 93 -13.37 15.97 2.91
N PRO A 94 -12.98 15.06 2.01
CA PRO A 94 -13.69 13.79 1.81
C PRO A 94 -13.80 13.02 3.14
N THR A 95 -14.95 12.37 3.37
CA THR A 95 -15.26 11.73 4.67
C THR A 95 -14.39 10.52 4.97
N ASP A 96 -13.95 9.80 3.94
CA ASP A 96 -13.02 8.68 3.97
C ASP A 96 -11.61 9.13 4.37
N ASP A 97 -11.08 10.20 3.78
CA ASP A 97 -9.85 10.85 4.21
C ASP A 97 -9.92 11.26 5.69
N VAL A 98 -11.06 11.84 6.12
CA VAL A 98 -11.27 12.24 7.51
C VAL A 98 -11.29 11.03 8.44
N ALA A 99 -11.96 9.93 8.03
CA ALA A 99 -12.01 8.70 8.82
C ALA A 99 -10.60 8.09 8.98
N ASP A 100 -9.81 8.01 7.90
CA ASP A 100 -8.42 7.54 7.95
C ASP A 100 -7.55 8.41 8.87
N LEU A 101 -7.62 9.74 8.73
CA LEU A 101 -6.85 10.66 9.56
C LEU A 101 -7.26 10.59 11.05
N LEU A 102 -8.56 10.47 11.35
CA LEU A 102 -9.07 10.32 12.71
C LEU A 102 -8.67 8.98 13.33
N GLY A 103 -8.65 7.90 12.55
CA GLY A 103 -8.20 6.57 12.99
C GLY A 103 -6.74 6.56 13.47
N ARG A 104 -5.92 7.48 12.95
CA ARG A 104 -4.51 7.65 13.35
C ARG A 104 -4.33 8.50 14.62
N LEU A 105 -5.34 9.26 15.03
CA LEU A 105 -5.27 10.12 16.21
C LEU A 105 -5.51 9.34 17.52
N PRO A 106 -5.04 9.86 18.67
CA PRO A 106 -5.45 9.32 19.96
C PRO A 106 -6.98 9.38 20.11
N GLU A 107 -7.58 8.31 20.62
CA GLU A 107 -9.04 8.14 20.80
C GLU A 107 -9.70 9.38 21.43
N GLU A 108 -9.13 9.88 22.54
CA GLU A 108 -9.64 11.09 23.23
C GLU A 108 -9.73 12.34 22.33
N ARG A 109 -8.80 12.49 21.38
CA ARG A 109 -8.76 13.63 20.47
C ARG A 109 -9.68 13.41 19.28
N SER A 110 -9.75 12.18 18.77
CA SER A 110 -10.69 11.78 17.71
C SER A 110 -12.14 12.04 18.14
N ASP A 111 -12.53 11.51 19.31
CA ASP A 111 -13.87 11.71 19.90
C ASP A 111 -14.20 13.20 20.06
N ALA A 112 -13.24 13.99 20.54
CA ALA A 112 -13.42 15.42 20.74
C ALA A 112 -13.63 16.19 19.42
N ILE A 113 -13.05 15.73 18.30
CA ILE A 113 -13.27 16.31 16.97
C ILE A 113 -14.67 15.91 16.48
N ILE A 114 -15.00 14.61 16.53
CA ILE A 114 -16.29 14.08 16.08
C ILE A 114 -17.47 14.76 16.80
N GLU A 115 -17.40 14.94 18.12
CA GLU A 115 -18.44 15.64 18.90
C GLU A 115 -18.68 17.10 18.47
N ARG A 116 -17.71 17.74 17.82
CA ARG A 116 -17.78 19.14 17.37
C ARG A 116 -18.14 19.28 15.90
N MET A 117 -18.04 18.21 15.12
CA MET A 117 -18.43 18.19 13.71
C MET A 117 -19.94 18.39 13.54
N LYS A 118 -20.35 18.75 12.34
CA LYS A 118 -21.76 18.73 11.96
C LYS A 118 -22.29 17.31 12.09
N LYS A 119 -23.53 17.20 12.54
CA LYS A 119 -24.17 15.91 12.82
C LYS A 119 -24.16 14.96 11.61
N GLU A 120 -24.39 15.49 10.41
CA GLU A 120 -24.41 14.68 9.17
C GLU A 120 -23.02 14.08 8.89
N SER A 121 -21.99 14.92 8.81
CA SER A 121 -20.60 14.49 8.59
C SER A 121 -20.08 13.57 9.70
N SER A 122 -20.44 13.85 10.96
CA SER A 122 -20.09 13.00 12.11
C SER A 122 -20.72 11.60 12.00
N GLU A 123 -21.98 11.48 11.60
CA GLU A 123 -22.65 10.17 11.44
C GLU A 123 -22.02 9.35 10.30
N GLU A 124 -21.59 10.01 9.22
CA GLU A 124 -20.90 9.36 8.10
C GLU A 124 -19.52 8.85 8.48
N VAL A 125 -18.70 9.70 9.11
CA VAL A 125 -17.34 9.36 9.58
C VAL A 125 -17.38 8.25 10.64
N GLU A 126 -18.30 8.32 11.61
CA GLU A 126 -18.49 7.24 12.59
C GLU A 126 -18.89 5.91 11.90
N GLY A 127 -19.68 6.00 10.83
CA GLY A 127 -20.04 4.85 10.00
C GLY A 127 -18.82 4.20 9.33
N LEU A 128 -17.89 5.01 8.81
CA LEU A 128 -16.66 4.52 8.17
C LEU A 128 -15.68 3.92 9.19
N LEU A 129 -15.50 4.56 10.36
CA LEU A 129 -14.66 4.08 11.46
C LEU A 129 -15.10 2.72 12.04
N HIS A 130 -16.31 2.23 11.69
CA HIS A 130 -16.76 0.90 12.09
C HIS A 130 -16.18 -0.22 11.22
N TYR A 131 -15.82 0.08 9.97
CA TYR A 131 -15.21 -0.90 9.08
C TYR A 131 -13.73 -1.11 9.42
N GLY A 132 -13.14 -2.18 8.90
CA GLY A 132 -11.70 -2.38 9.05
C GLY A 132 -10.94 -1.46 8.08
N ASP A 133 -9.82 -0.89 8.52
CA ASP A 133 -8.98 0.03 7.74
C ASP A 133 -8.67 -0.54 6.34
N ASP A 134 -8.24 -1.80 6.24
CA ASP A 134 -7.87 -2.45 4.97
C ASP A 134 -9.06 -3.13 4.23
N THR A 135 -10.29 -2.69 4.48
CA THR A 135 -11.51 -3.25 3.85
C THR A 135 -12.17 -2.26 2.92
N ALA A 136 -12.94 -2.74 1.95
CA ALA A 136 -13.69 -1.89 1.02
C ALA A 136 -14.61 -0.89 1.73
N GLY A 137 -15.12 -1.22 2.93
CA GLY A 137 -15.90 -0.28 3.73
C GLY A 137 -15.06 0.78 4.44
N GLY A 138 -13.79 0.49 4.74
CA GLY A 138 -12.85 1.46 5.32
C GLY A 138 -12.32 2.46 4.30
N ILE A 139 -12.16 2.04 3.04
CA ILE A 139 -11.63 2.86 1.94
C ILE A 139 -12.72 3.41 0.99
N MET A 140 -14.00 3.33 1.36
CA MET A 140 -15.07 3.84 0.50
C MET A 140 -15.47 5.26 0.84
N VAL A 141 -15.85 5.97 -0.20
CA VAL A 141 -16.51 7.27 -0.13
C VAL A 141 -18.03 7.05 -0.13
N PRO A 142 -18.78 7.57 0.87
CA PRO A 142 -20.24 7.50 0.92
C PRO A 142 -20.94 8.50 -0.02
N ASP A 143 -20.21 9.48 -0.55
CA ASP A 143 -20.72 10.44 -1.53
C ASP A 143 -20.68 9.87 -2.96
N PHE A 144 -21.84 9.42 -3.44
CA PHE A 144 -21.99 8.86 -4.79
C PHE A 144 -23.34 9.23 -5.40
N ILE A 145 -23.40 9.26 -6.73
CA ILE A 145 -24.64 9.54 -7.45
C ILE A 145 -25.44 8.25 -7.64
N ALA A 146 -26.59 8.15 -6.98
CA ALA A 146 -27.55 7.04 -7.15
C ALA A 146 -28.95 7.52 -7.53
N LEU A 147 -29.45 7.08 -8.68
CA LEU A 147 -30.79 7.44 -9.19
C LEU A 147 -31.70 6.22 -9.35
N ARG A 148 -33.01 6.46 -9.49
CA ARG A 148 -34.00 5.40 -9.71
C ARG A 148 -33.99 4.95 -11.17
N GLU A 149 -34.35 3.69 -11.39
CA GLU A 149 -34.37 3.04 -12.71
C GLU A 149 -35.22 3.74 -13.78
N ASN A 150 -36.27 4.46 -13.36
CA ASN A 150 -37.20 5.15 -14.24
C ASN A 150 -36.81 6.62 -14.51
N THR A 151 -35.76 7.14 -13.86
CA THR A 151 -35.24 8.47 -14.14
C THR A 151 -34.72 8.51 -15.57
N THR A 152 -35.05 9.57 -16.30
CA THR A 152 -34.64 9.74 -17.70
C THR A 152 -33.22 10.32 -17.80
N ALA A 153 -32.57 10.16 -18.96
CA ALA A 153 -31.24 10.70 -19.18
C ALA A 153 -31.17 12.23 -18.97
N GLY A 154 -32.20 12.96 -19.38
CA GLY A 154 -32.31 14.41 -19.19
C GLY A 154 -32.44 14.79 -17.72
N GLU A 155 -33.29 14.11 -16.96
CA GLU A 155 -33.46 14.32 -15.51
C GLU A 155 -32.16 14.00 -14.75
N ALA A 156 -31.46 12.93 -15.14
CA ALA A 156 -30.18 12.57 -14.55
C ALA A 156 -29.12 13.65 -14.82
N ILE A 157 -29.02 14.17 -16.04
CA ILE A 157 -28.11 15.30 -16.36
C ILE A 157 -28.49 16.54 -15.54
N GLU A 158 -29.78 16.82 -15.39
CA GLU A 158 -30.25 17.96 -14.61
C GLU A 158 -29.90 17.83 -13.12
N SER A 159 -30.05 16.63 -12.53
CA SER A 159 -29.63 16.34 -11.15
C SER A 159 -28.12 16.53 -11.00
N LEU A 160 -27.31 16.02 -11.93
CA LEU A 160 -25.86 16.24 -11.94
C LEU A 160 -25.46 17.72 -11.97
N GLN A 161 -26.21 18.56 -12.69
CA GLN A 161 -25.93 20.00 -12.81
C GLN A 161 -26.34 20.83 -11.59
N LYS A 162 -27.19 20.30 -10.71
CA LYS A 162 -27.80 21.06 -9.60
C LYS A 162 -27.41 20.54 -8.23
N GLU A 163 -27.35 19.22 -8.07
CA GLU A 163 -27.31 18.56 -6.77
C GLU A 163 -25.96 17.87 -6.53
N HIS A 164 -25.16 17.65 -7.57
CA HIS A 164 -23.92 16.87 -7.50
C HIS A 164 -22.69 17.63 -8.04
N LEU A 165 -22.60 18.93 -7.73
CA LEU A 165 -21.45 19.75 -8.14
C LEU A 165 -20.16 19.37 -7.40
N ASP A 166 -20.31 18.87 -6.17
CA ASP A 166 -19.20 18.62 -5.24
C ASP A 166 -18.93 17.12 -5.02
N VAL A 167 -19.60 16.23 -5.77
CA VAL A 167 -19.38 14.78 -5.65
C VAL A 167 -18.02 14.42 -6.21
N GLU A 168 -17.28 13.63 -5.44
CA GLU A 168 -15.89 13.24 -5.71
C GLU A 168 -15.69 12.63 -7.10
N MET A 169 -16.60 11.74 -7.53
CA MET A 169 -16.50 11.02 -8.80
C MET A 169 -17.76 11.12 -9.68
N PRO A 170 -17.95 12.22 -10.44
CA PRO A 170 -19.15 12.44 -11.27
C PRO A 170 -19.18 11.62 -12.57
N PHE A 171 -18.22 10.69 -12.78
CA PHE A 171 -18.09 9.92 -14.02
C PHE A 171 -19.01 8.70 -14.08
N TYR A 172 -19.46 8.19 -12.93
CA TYR A 172 -20.39 7.09 -12.82
C TYR A 172 -21.66 7.49 -12.10
N LEU A 173 -22.75 6.88 -12.56
CA LEU A 173 -24.07 7.02 -11.98
C LEU A 173 -24.61 5.63 -11.70
N TYR A 174 -24.95 5.37 -10.45
CA TYR A 174 -25.50 4.09 -10.04
C TYR A 174 -27.02 4.13 -10.10
N VAL A 175 -27.61 2.98 -10.43
CA VAL A 175 -29.05 2.83 -10.53
C VAL A 175 -29.51 1.90 -9.43
N VAL A 176 -30.48 2.35 -8.63
CA VAL A 176 -30.99 1.61 -7.48
C VAL A 176 -32.49 1.32 -7.58
N ASP A 177 -32.91 0.19 -7.02
CA ASP A 177 -34.32 -0.18 -6.86
C ASP A 177 -35.00 0.64 -5.76
N SER A 178 -36.30 0.43 -5.50
CA SER A 178 -37.07 1.11 -4.45
C SER A 178 -36.49 0.96 -3.03
N ASN A 179 -35.74 -0.12 -2.77
CA ASN A 179 -35.16 -0.48 -1.47
C ASN A 179 -33.69 -0.06 -1.31
N GLY A 180 -33.12 0.65 -2.29
CA GLY A 180 -31.72 1.10 -2.30
C GLY A 180 -30.75 0.05 -2.82
N LYS A 181 -31.23 -1.05 -3.42
CA LYS A 181 -30.36 -2.10 -3.96
C LYS A 181 -29.78 -1.68 -5.30
N LEU A 182 -28.49 -1.92 -5.48
CA LEU A 182 -27.81 -1.68 -6.75
C LEU A 182 -28.34 -2.63 -7.82
N ILE A 183 -28.79 -2.09 -8.95
CA ILE A 183 -29.31 -2.85 -10.09
C ILE A 183 -28.64 -2.51 -11.42
N GLY A 184 -27.85 -1.42 -11.48
CA GLY A 184 -27.12 -1.05 -12.67
C GLY A 184 -26.16 0.12 -12.48
N VAL A 185 -25.35 0.38 -13.50
CA VAL A 185 -24.44 1.53 -13.56
C VAL A 185 -24.46 2.15 -14.96
N SER A 186 -24.30 3.46 -15.04
CA SER A 186 -24.11 4.20 -16.28
C SER A 186 -22.93 5.16 -16.16
N SER A 187 -22.15 5.28 -17.22
CA SER A 187 -21.12 6.34 -17.29
C SER A 187 -21.74 7.66 -17.75
N LEU A 188 -21.14 8.78 -17.36
CA LEU A 188 -21.51 10.10 -17.89
C LEU A 188 -21.41 10.15 -19.43
N ARG A 189 -20.42 9.45 -20.01
CA ARG A 189 -20.27 9.30 -21.46
C ARG A 189 -21.52 8.68 -22.12
N GLN A 190 -22.08 7.65 -21.49
CA GLN A 190 -23.30 7.00 -21.98
C GLN A 190 -24.50 7.95 -21.87
N LEU A 191 -24.57 8.70 -20.78
CA LEU A 191 -25.66 9.63 -20.50
C LEU A 191 -25.79 10.73 -21.56
N VAL A 192 -24.68 11.25 -22.07
CA VAL A 192 -24.67 12.35 -23.05
C VAL A 192 -24.94 11.93 -24.50
N VAL A 193 -24.90 10.63 -24.83
CA VAL A 193 -25.14 10.12 -26.20
C VAL A 193 -26.55 9.56 -26.39
N VAL A 194 -27.28 9.31 -25.30
CA VAL A 194 -28.64 8.75 -25.31
C VAL A 194 -29.66 9.89 -25.38
N PRO A 195 -30.82 9.71 -26.06
CA PRO A 195 -31.88 10.73 -26.07
C PRO A 195 -32.35 11.07 -24.65
N PRO A 196 -32.57 12.37 -24.32
CA PRO A 196 -32.91 12.81 -22.96
C PRO A 196 -34.12 12.12 -22.34
N GLU A 197 -35.09 11.67 -23.14
CA GLU A 197 -36.33 11.05 -22.70
C GLU A 197 -36.17 9.56 -22.35
N THR A 198 -35.00 8.98 -22.62
CA THR A 198 -34.75 7.54 -22.41
C THR A 198 -34.53 7.25 -20.92
N PRO A 199 -35.29 6.31 -20.31
CA PRO A 199 -35.07 5.86 -18.93
C PRO A 199 -33.72 5.17 -18.71
N LEU A 200 -33.12 5.33 -17.53
CA LEU A 200 -31.85 4.71 -17.14
C LEU A 200 -31.87 3.18 -17.31
N LYS A 201 -32.97 2.51 -16.91
CA LYS A 201 -33.10 1.05 -17.04
C LYS A 201 -32.95 0.51 -18.46
N ASP A 202 -33.18 1.35 -19.48
CA ASP A 202 -33.15 0.93 -20.88
C ASP A 202 -31.72 0.91 -21.45
N PHE A 203 -30.76 1.56 -20.79
CA PHE A 203 -29.37 1.66 -21.26
C PHE A 203 -28.28 1.45 -20.20
N MET A 204 -28.65 1.30 -18.92
CA MET A 204 -27.70 0.97 -17.85
C MET A 204 -27.06 -0.40 -18.08
N THR A 205 -25.83 -0.56 -17.61
CA THR A 205 -25.18 -1.87 -17.52
C THR A 205 -25.66 -2.54 -16.24
N THR A 206 -26.29 -3.72 -16.36
CA THR A 206 -26.82 -4.48 -15.22
C THR A 206 -25.81 -5.44 -14.59
N ASP A 207 -24.79 -5.84 -15.34
CA ASP A 207 -23.71 -6.70 -14.85
C ASP A 207 -22.64 -5.81 -14.21
N VAL A 208 -22.91 -5.36 -12.99
CA VAL A 208 -22.07 -4.43 -12.25
C VAL A 208 -21.08 -5.21 -11.39
N PHE A 209 -19.79 -4.88 -11.53
CA PHE A 209 -18.77 -5.36 -10.60
C PHE A 209 -18.93 -4.61 -9.28
N THR A 210 -19.11 -5.35 -8.18
CA THR A 210 -19.28 -4.78 -6.84
C THR A 210 -18.23 -5.31 -5.89
N ALA A 211 -17.89 -4.50 -4.88
CA ALA A 211 -17.16 -4.93 -3.70
C ALA A 211 -18.13 -5.06 -2.52
N LYS A 212 -17.86 -5.99 -1.61
CA LYS A 212 -18.57 -6.06 -0.33
C LYS A 212 -17.84 -5.21 0.70
N THR A 213 -18.55 -4.67 1.69
CA THR A 213 -17.94 -3.87 2.78
C THR A 213 -16.79 -4.58 3.51
N ASP A 214 -16.83 -5.91 3.63
CA ASP A 214 -15.80 -6.74 4.29
C ASP A 214 -14.72 -7.26 3.34
N MET A 215 -14.76 -6.89 2.05
CA MET A 215 -13.78 -7.31 1.06
C MET A 215 -12.45 -6.60 1.31
N ASP A 216 -11.36 -7.36 1.27
CA ASP A 216 -9.99 -6.85 1.39
C ASP A 216 -9.67 -5.83 0.28
N GLN A 217 -8.99 -4.74 0.64
CA GLN A 217 -8.62 -3.67 -0.28
C GLN A 217 -7.79 -4.15 -1.48
N GLU A 218 -6.93 -5.16 -1.31
CA GLU A 218 -6.12 -5.73 -2.39
C GLU A 218 -7.01 -6.42 -3.43
N GLU A 219 -8.11 -7.05 -3.01
CA GLU A 219 -9.09 -7.66 -3.91
C GLU A 219 -9.91 -6.60 -4.66
N VAL A 220 -10.28 -5.49 -4.00
CA VAL A 220 -10.91 -4.34 -4.66
C VAL A 220 -9.98 -3.75 -5.72
N ALA A 221 -8.71 -3.55 -5.38
CA ALA A 221 -7.70 -3.07 -6.30
C ALA A 221 -7.51 -4.00 -7.52
N LYS A 222 -7.56 -5.32 -7.31
CA LYS A 222 -7.52 -6.32 -8.39
C LYS A 222 -8.73 -6.20 -9.32
N ILE A 223 -9.93 -5.91 -8.80
CA ILE A 223 -11.14 -5.68 -9.63
C ILE A 223 -10.93 -4.44 -10.51
N VAL A 224 -10.57 -3.31 -9.91
CA VAL A 224 -10.33 -2.03 -10.60
C VAL A 224 -9.29 -2.20 -11.71
N ALA A 225 -8.12 -2.76 -11.37
CA ALA A 225 -7.01 -2.95 -12.30
C ALA A 225 -7.31 -3.97 -13.41
N ARG A 226 -8.18 -4.96 -13.16
CA ARG A 226 -8.51 -5.99 -14.15
C ARG A 226 -9.52 -5.50 -15.18
N TYR A 227 -10.46 -4.66 -14.76
CA TYR A 227 -11.56 -4.19 -15.61
C TYR A 227 -11.40 -2.76 -16.11
N ASP A 228 -10.29 -2.09 -15.76
CA ASP A 228 -9.97 -0.71 -16.17
C ASP A 228 -11.11 0.27 -15.85
N ILE A 229 -11.74 0.11 -14.69
CA ILE A 229 -12.87 0.95 -14.22
C ILE A 229 -12.35 2.05 -13.30
N LEU A 230 -13.02 3.21 -13.30
CA LEU A 230 -12.61 4.38 -12.51
C LEU A 230 -13.16 4.37 -11.07
N ALA A 231 -14.15 3.54 -10.78
CA ALA A 231 -14.69 3.35 -9.44
C ALA A 231 -15.38 1.98 -9.34
N VAL A 232 -15.43 1.42 -8.13
CA VAL A 232 -16.19 0.20 -7.81
C VAL A 232 -17.26 0.53 -6.76
N PRO A 233 -18.54 0.20 -6.99
CA PRO A 233 -19.57 0.32 -5.98
C PRO A 233 -19.39 -0.69 -4.85
N VAL A 234 -19.50 -0.21 -3.61
CA VAL A 234 -19.48 -1.02 -2.40
C VAL A 234 -20.91 -1.27 -1.94
N VAL A 235 -21.22 -2.55 -1.69
CA VAL A 235 -22.54 -2.98 -1.24
C VAL A 235 -22.50 -3.69 0.10
N ASP A 236 -23.56 -3.50 0.88
CA ASP A 236 -23.78 -4.23 2.13
C ASP A 236 -24.22 -5.70 1.88
N ASP A 237 -24.40 -6.47 2.95
CA ASP A 237 -24.87 -7.86 2.89
C ASP A 237 -26.28 -8.04 2.28
N THR A 238 -27.06 -6.96 2.20
CA THR A 238 -28.40 -6.94 1.59
C THR A 238 -28.41 -6.46 0.14
N ASN A 239 -27.22 -6.19 -0.42
CA ASN A 239 -26.96 -5.64 -1.74
C ASN A 239 -27.41 -4.17 -1.92
N ARG A 240 -27.45 -3.40 -0.82
CA ARG A 240 -27.65 -1.95 -0.88
C ARG A 240 -26.32 -1.25 -1.16
N LEU A 241 -26.36 -0.26 -2.03
CA LEU A 241 -25.21 0.59 -2.32
C LEU A 241 -24.95 1.49 -1.10
N VAL A 242 -23.74 1.41 -0.55
CA VAL A 242 -23.34 2.16 0.66
C VAL A 242 -22.13 3.07 0.45
N GLY A 243 -21.40 2.88 -0.65
CA GLY A 243 -20.26 3.73 -0.99
C GLY A 243 -19.66 3.35 -2.34
N ILE A 244 -18.58 4.02 -2.70
CA ILE A 244 -17.75 3.72 -3.87
C ILE A 244 -16.27 3.77 -3.47
N VAL A 245 -15.45 2.96 -4.14
CA VAL A 245 -13.99 3.08 -4.05
C VAL A 245 -13.48 3.65 -5.37
N THR A 246 -12.68 4.71 -5.32
CA THR A 246 -12.16 5.40 -6.50
C THR A 246 -10.89 4.75 -7.02
N VAL A 247 -10.49 5.10 -8.25
CA VAL A 247 -9.28 4.53 -8.87
C VAL A 247 -8.00 5.15 -8.30
N ASP A 248 -8.06 6.40 -7.85
CA ASP A 248 -6.96 7.11 -7.22
C ASP A 248 -6.57 6.47 -5.89
N ASP A 249 -7.54 6.18 -5.01
CA ASP A 249 -7.27 5.44 -3.76
C ASP A 249 -6.66 4.07 -4.06
N VAL A 250 -7.21 3.37 -5.06
CA VAL A 250 -6.68 2.07 -5.50
C VAL A 250 -5.24 2.17 -6.01
N ILE A 251 -4.84 3.27 -6.64
CA ILE A 251 -3.46 3.44 -7.08
C ILE A 251 -2.52 3.51 -5.87
N ASP A 252 -2.93 4.16 -4.79
CA ASP A 252 -2.11 4.24 -3.58
C ASP A 252 -2.12 2.92 -2.81
N ILE A 253 -3.26 2.24 -2.68
CA ILE A 253 -3.35 0.88 -2.13
C ILE A 253 -2.40 -0.07 -2.86
N ILE A 254 -2.38 -0.08 -4.19
CA ILE A 254 -1.46 -0.94 -4.97
C ILE A 254 0.01 -0.65 -4.63
N ARG A 255 0.36 0.61 -4.32
CA ARG A 255 1.74 1.00 -3.96
C ARG A 255 2.07 0.62 -2.52
N GLU A 256 1.13 0.78 -1.61
CA GLU A 256 1.25 0.41 -0.21
C GLU A 256 1.40 -1.09 -0.05
N GLU A 257 0.50 -1.87 -0.64
CA GLU A 257 0.55 -3.34 -0.68
C GLU A 257 1.87 -3.85 -1.27
N ALA A 258 2.31 -3.27 -2.39
CA ALA A 258 3.59 -3.64 -3.00
C ALA A 258 4.80 -3.30 -2.10
N THR A 259 4.71 -2.22 -1.32
CA THR A 259 5.76 -1.80 -0.38
C THR A 259 5.77 -2.72 0.84
N GLU A 260 4.59 -3.00 1.40
CA GLU A 260 4.38 -3.94 2.49
C GLU A 260 4.93 -5.32 2.14
N ASP A 261 4.59 -5.86 0.97
CA ASP A 261 5.09 -7.14 0.47
C ASP A 261 6.62 -7.20 0.50
N ILE A 262 7.29 -6.13 0.01
CA ILE A 262 8.74 -6.03 0.00
C ILE A 262 9.31 -6.04 1.42
N LEU A 263 8.67 -5.38 2.36
CA LEU A 263 9.14 -5.28 3.74
C LEU A 263 8.87 -6.56 4.54
N LYS A 264 7.71 -7.19 4.35
CA LYS A 264 7.35 -8.49 4.90
C LYS A 264 8.35 -9.56 4.44
N MET A 265 8.76 -9.53 3.17
CA MET A 265 9.78 -10.45 2.62
C MET A 265 11.13 -10.42 3.36
N VAL A 266 11.52 -9.27 3.93
CA VAL A 266 12.79 -9.11 4.67
C VAL A 266 12.61 -9.07 6.19
N GLY A 267 11.39 -9.30 6.69
CA GLY A 267 11.05 -9.22 8.12
C GLY A 267 11.21 -7.81 8.70
N ALA A 268 11.01 -6.78 7.88
CA ALA A 268 11.10 -5.38 8.30
C ALA A 268 9.77 -4.80 8.83
N GLY A 269 8.65 -5.54 8.71
CA GLY A 269 7.30 -5.13 9.11
C GLY A 269 6.48 -4.60 7.94
N GLU A 270 5.41 -3.85 8.21
CA GLU A 270 4.40 -3.46 7.20
C GLU A 270 4.63 -2.04 6.67
N GLU A 271 5.08 -1.12 7.53
CA GLU A 271 5.27 0.29 7.16
C GLU A 271 6.75 0.70 7.13
N PHE A 272 7.23 1.15 5.96
CA PHE A 272 8.54 1.79 5.81
C PHE A 272 8.42 3.30 5.99
N VAL A 273 8.80 3.77 7.17
CA VAL A 273 8.95 5.20 7.41
C VAL A 273 10.34 5.44 8.01
N GLU A 274 11.20 6.12 7.25
CA GLU A 274 12.59 6.44 7.63
C GLU A 274 12.67 7.23 8.95
N THR A 275 11.59 7.91 9.33
CA THR A 275 11.48 8.79 10.51
C THR A 275 10.98 8.12 11.78
N LYS A 276 10.62 6.83 11.75
CA LYS A 276 10.19 6.13 12.97
C LYS A 276 11.27 6.13 14.06
N SER A 277 10.81 6.29 15.30
CA SER A 277 11.63 6.12 16.50
C SER A 277 12.46 4.82 16.41
N ILE A 278 13.76 4.93 16.71
CA ILE A 278 14.72 3.81 16.70
C ILE A 278 14.17 2.60 17.46
N PHE A 279 13.41 2.84 18.52
CA PHE A 279 12.81 1.79 19.35
C PHE A 279 11.66 1.04 18.64
N LYS A 280 10.77 1.74 17.90
CA LYS A 280 9.70 1.11 17.09
C LYS A 280 10.33 0.18 16.04
N ASN A 281 11.36 0.67 15.35
CA ASN A 281 12.14 -0.12 14.38
C ASN A 281 12.80 -1.37 14.98
N ILE A 282 13.42 -1.26 16.17
CA ILE A 282 13.99 -2.43 16.85
C ILE A 282 12.91 -3.45 17.20
N LYS A 283 11.78 -3.01 17.77
CA LYS A 283 10.68 -3.89 18.20
C LYS A 283 10.08 -4.68 17.03
N MET A 284 9.96 -4.07 15.86
CA MET A 284 9.43 -4.73 14.65
C MET A 284 10.40 -5.78 14.08
N ARG A 285 11.71 -5.50 14.08
CA ARG A 285 12.73 -6.40 13.50
C ARG A 285 13.21 -7.49 14.47
N MET A 286 13.11 -7.24 15.77
CA MET A 286 13.61 -8.14 16.81
C MET A 286 13.07 -9.58 16.69
N PRO A 287 11.75 -9.82 16.50
CA PRO A 287 11.22 -11.18 16.39
C PRO A 287 11.85 -11.98 15.23
N TRP A 288 11.95 -11.36 14.05
CA TRP A 288 12.51 -11.97 12.85
C TRP A 288 14.02 -12.25 12.98
N LEU A 289 14.79 -11.29 13.50
CA LEU A 289 16.22 -11.47 13.75
C LEU A 289 16.48 -12.49 14.86
N PHE A 290 15.63 -12.53 15.89
CA PHE A 290 15.72 -13.50 16.98
C PHE A 290 15.45 -14.92 16.48
N ALA A 291 14.43 -15.12 15.64
CA ALA A 291 14.16 -16.40 14.99
C ALA A 291 15.36 -16.86 14.13
N SER A 292 15.94 -15.96 13.35
CA SER A 292 17.14 -16.24 12.55
C SER A 292 18.36 -16.59 13.43
N CYS A 293 18.51 -15.90 14.55
CA CYS A 293 19.57 -16.18 15.53
C CYS A 293 19.43 -17.58 16.14
N ILE A 294 18.22 -17.99 16.51
CA ILE A 294 17.95 -19.37 16.97
C ILE A 294 18.38 -20.38 15.92
N GLY A 295 18.03 -20.16 14.65
CA GLY A 295 18.46 -21.01 13.54
C GLY A 295 20.00 -21.10 13.44
N GLY A 296 20.68 -19.96 13.56
CA GLY A 296 22.15 -19.90 13.58
C GLY A 296 22.79 -20.63 14.76
N ILE A 297 22.20 -20.53 15.95
CA ILE A 297 22.65 -21.26 17.16
C ILE A 297 22.50 -22.77 16.96
N ILE A 298 21.35 -23.22 16.42
CA ILE A 298 21.13 -24.64 16.10
C ILE A 298 22.17 -25.13 15.07
N ALA A 299 22.44 -24.34 14.02
CA ALA A 299 23.47 -24.67 13.05
C ALA A 299 24.86 -24.78 13.69
N SER A 300 25.20 -23.90 14.64
CA SER A 300 26.45 -23.95 15.39
C SER A 300 26.58 -25.24 16.21
N PHE A 301 25.52 -25.68 16.89
CA PHE A 301 25.51 -26.97 17.60
C PHE A 301 25.70 -28.16 16.65
N ILE A 302 25.09 -28.15 15.47
CA ILE A 302 25.27 -29.19 14.45
C ILE A 302 26.73 -29.23 13.99
N ILE A 303 27.32 -28.07 13.66
CA ILE A 303 28.74 -27.99 13.28
C ILE A 303 29.65 -28.49 14.41
N GLY A 304 29.35 -28.12 15.65
CA GLY A 304 30.07 -28.58 16.85
C GLY A 304 30.03 -30.10 17.03
N HIS A 305 28.91 -30.75 16.72
CA HIS A 305 28.82 -32.21 16.74
C HIS A 305 29.83 -32.88 15.77
N PHE A 306 30.16 -32.23 14.65
CA PHE A 306 31.14 -32.72 13.67
C PHE A 306 32.58 -32.24 13.92
N GLN A 307 32.90 -31.67 15.09
CA GLN A 307 34.23 -31.12 15.40
C GLN A 307 35.38 -32.12 15.19
N THR A 308 35.20 -33.38 15.60
CA THR A 308 36.24 -34.43 15.42
C THR A 308 36.48 -34.78 13.95
N SER A 309 35.48 -34.61 13.09
CA SER A 309 35.62 -34.79 11.64
C SER A 309 36.25 -33.56 10.99
N LEU A 310 35.85 -32.36 11.43
CA LEU A 310 36.42 -31.09 11.01
C LEU A 310 37.90 -30.95 11.38
N SER A 311 38.35 -31.47 12.53
CA SER A 311 39.76 -31.43 12.91
C SER A 311 40.66 -32.29 12.01
N LYS A 312 40.13 -33.40 11.47
CA LYS A 312 40.83 -34.25 10.49
C LYS A 312 40.94 -33.58 9.12
N LEU A 313 40.00 -32.71 8.78
CA LEU A 313 39.90 -32.02 7.49
C LEU A 313 39.53 -30.54 7.71
N ALA A 314 40.44 -29.79 8.35
CA ALA A 314 40.20 -28.39 8.73
C ALA A 314 39.81 -27.49 7.54
N TYR A 315 40.24 -27.85 6.34
CA TYR A 315 39.90 -27.14 5.10
C TYR A 315 38.39 -27.20 4.76
N LEU A 316 37.62 -28.17 5.26
CA LEU A 316 36.15 -28.22 5.07
C LEU A 316 35.47 -26.98 5.67
N ALA A 317 35.98 -26.47 6.78
CA ALA A 317 35.43 -25.29 7.44
C ALA A 317 35.46 -24.05 6.51
N ALA A 318 36.47 -23.96 5.63
CA ALA A 318 36.60 -22.84 4.69
C ALA A 318 35.51 -22.81 3.62
N PHE A 319 34.81 -23.92 3.38
CA PHE A 319 33.72 -24.02 2.40
C PHE A 319 32.33 -23.87 3.02
N ILE A 320 32.20 -23.94 4.36
CA ILE A 320 30.91 -23.75 5.04
C ILE A 320 30.24 -22.43 4.64
N PRO A 321 30.93 -21.26 4.64
CA PRO A 321 30.30 -20.00 4.24
C PRO A 321 29.79 -19.99 2.79
N VAL A 322 30.51 -20.65 1.88
CA VAL A 322 30.12 -20.74 0.46
C VAL A 322 28.88 -21.62 0.28
N ILE A 323 28.86 -22.79 0.94
CA ILE A 323 27.72 -23.71 0.89
C ILE A 323 26.47 -23.04 1.49
N MET A 324 26.61 -22.44 2.68
CA MET A 324 25.51 -21.74 3.34
C MET A 324 25.02 -20.54 2.52
N GLY A 325 25.93 -19.73 1.99
CA GLY A 325 25.57 -18.55 1.19
C GLY A 325 24.85 -18.90 -0.11
N MET A 326 25.33 -19.90 -0.85
CA MET A 326 24.68 -20.34 -2.09
C MET A 326 23.32 -20.99 -1.84
N GLY A 327 23.20 -21.81 -0.78
CA GLY A 327 21.93 -22.37 -0.34
C GLY A 327 20.92 -21.28 0.06
N GLY A 328 21.35 -20.30 0.85
CA GLY A 328 20.49 -19.18 1.23
C GLY A 328 20.01 -18.36 0.03
N ASN A 329 20.90 -18.04 -0.91
CA ASN A 329 20.56 -17.23 -2.08
C ASN A 329 19.52 -17.90 -2.99
N ILE A 330 19.68 -19.20 -3.28
CA ILE A 330 18.70 -19.91 -4.12
C ILE A 330 17.36 -20.10 -3.39
N GLY A 331 17.38 -20.27 -2.06
CA GLY A 331 16.16 -20.31 -1.26
C GLY A 331 15.39 -19.00 -1.31
N VAL A 332 16.06 -17.86 -1.11
CA VAL A 332 15.41 -16.54 -1.22
C VAL A 332 14.86 -16.30 -2.63
N GLN A 333 15.58 -16.69 -3.68
CA GLN A 333 15.09 -16.54 -5.06
C GLN A 333 13.85 -17.40 -5.33
N SER A 334 13.88 -18.67 -4.91
CA SER A 334 12.78 -19.62 -5.14
C SER A 334 11.54 -19.20 -4.34
N ALA A 335 11.73 -18.76 -3.09
CA ALA A 335 10.67 -18.19 -2.26
C ALA A 335 10.09 -16.92 -2.89
N THR A 336 10.92 -15.96 -3.30
CA THR A 336 10.47 -14.70 -3.93
C THR A 336 9.63 -14.95 -5.17
N ILE A 337 10.10 -15.83 -6.08
CA ILE A 337 9.38 -16.15 -7.32
C ILE A 337 8.03 -16.81 -7.01
N THR A 338 8.01 -17.71 -6.03
CA THR A 338 6.80 -18.47 -5.68
C THR A 338 5.78 -17.57 -4.97
N VAL A 339 6.20 -16.82 -3.95
CA VAL A 339 5.34 -15.87 -3.20
C VAL A 339 4.76 -14.83 -4.14
N ARG A 340 5.61 -14.17 -4.95
CA ARG A 340 5.11 -13.18 -5.94
C ARG A 340 4.23 -13.82 -7.01
N GLY A 341 4.52 -15.06 -7.41
CA GLY A 341 3.68 -15.80 -8.35
C GLY A 341 2.29 -16.08 -7.78
N LEU A 342 2.18 -16.35 -6.48
CA LEU A 342 0.91 -16.51 -5.77
C LEU A 342 0.18 -15.17 -5.64
N ALA A 343 0.85 -14.12 -5.16
CA ALA A 343 0.26 -12.78 -4.98
C ALA A 343 -0.28 -12.21 -6.31
N THR A 344 0.47 -12.36 -7.41
CA THR A 344 0.03 -11.87 -8.74
C THR A 344 -1.00 -12.78 -9.44
N GLY A 345 -1.47 -13.84 -8.79
CA GLY A 345 -2.42 -14.81 -9.37
C GLY A 345 -1.86 -15.62 -10.56
N ARG A 346 -0.56 -15.54 -10.83
CA ARG A 346 0.11 -16.29 -11.91
C ARG A 346 0.34 -17.76 -11.56
N LEU A 347 0.39 -18.06 -10.27
CA LEU A 347 0.47 -19.42 -9.72
C LEU A 347 -0.81 -19.71 -8.95
N ASN A 348 -1.52 -20.76 -9.36
CA ASN A 348 -2.64 -21.27 -8.59
C ASN A 348 -2.13 -22.28 -7.56
N ILE A 349 -2.70 -22.24 -6.34
CA ILE A 349 -2.36 -23.19 -5.25
C ILE A 349 -2.60 -24.66 -5.67
N ARG A 350 -3.48 -24.89 -6.64
CA ARG A 350 -3.76 -26.23 -7.20
C ARG A 350 -2.58 -26.80 -7.98
N ASP A 351 -1.72 -25.94 -8.52
CA ASP A 351 -0.56 -26.31 -9.35
C ASP A 351 0.75 -26.35 -8.54
N ILE A 352 0.69 -26.30 -7.21
CA ILE A 352 1.88 -26.17 -6.35
C ILE A 352 2.90 -27.28 -6.59
N TRP A 353 2.46 -28.52 -6.85
CA TRP A 353 3.35 -29.65 -7.13
C TRP A 353 4.12 -29.49 -8.46
N SER A 354 3.52 -28.84 -9.46
CA SER A 354 4.19 -28.49 -10.71
C SER A 354 5.26 -27.41 -10.49
N VAL A 355 4.99 -26.47 -9.59
CA VAL A 355 5.96 -25.43 -9.22
C VAL A 355 7.14 -26.03 -8.44
N VAL A 356 6.86 -26.83 -7.42
CA VAL A 356 7.86 -27.50 -6.57
C VAL A 356 8.80 -28.38 -7.41
N SER A 357 8.26 -29.18 -8.34
CA SER A 357 9.09 -30.02 -9.21
C SER A 357 9.96 -29.21 -10.19
N LYS A 358 9.47 -28.08 -10.69
CA LYS A 358 10.28 -27.14 -11.50
C LYS A 358 11.40 -26.51 -10.67
N GLN A 359 11.12 -26.05 -9.46
CA GLN A 359 12.13 -25.45 -8.58
C GLN A 359 13.19 -26.47 -8.15
N PHE A 360 12.79 -27.70 -7.86
CA PHE A 360 13.73 -28.80 -7.62
C PHE A 360 14.69 -29.00 -8.80
N LEU A 361 14.19 -29.02 -10.03
CA LEU A 361 15.02 -29.19 -11.23
C LEU A 361 15.96 -28.00 -11.44
N VAL A 362 15.49 -26.77 -11.21
CA VAL A 362 16.32 -25.56 -11.24
C VAL A 362 17.44 -25.64 -10.19
N GLY A 363 17.10 -26.02 -8.95
CA GLY A 363 18.06 -26.24 -7.87
C GLY A 363 19.10 -27.32 -8.18
N LEU A 364 18.68 -28.42 -8.80
CA LEU A 364 19.58 -29.49 -9.24
C LEU A 364 20.56 -29.01 -10.32
N MET A 365 20.06 -28.32 -11.35
CA MET A 365 20.89 -27.82 -12.47
C MET A 365 21.89 -26.76 -12.01
N LEU A 366 21.44 -25.80 -11.20
CA LEU A 366 22.32 -24.79 -10.61
C LEU A 366 23.30 -25.42 -9.61
N GLY A 367 22.83 -26.38 -8.81
CA GLY A 367 23.65 -27.15 -7.88
C GLY A 367 24.75 -27.96 -8.57
N LEU A 368 24.47 -28.55 -9.74
CA LEU A 368 25.49 -29.20 -10.58
C LEU A 368 26.54 -28.22 -11.07
N PHE A 369 26.13 -27.06 -11.57
CA PHE A 369 27.04 -26.04 -12.08
C PHE A 369 27.94 -25.48 -10.97
N TYR A 370 27.35 -25.00 -9.87
CA TYR A 370 28.11 -24.41 -8.77
C TYR A 370 28.86 -25.47 -7.95
N GLY A 371 28.32 -26.67 -7.80
CA GLY A 371 29.01 -27.80 -7.19
C GLY A 371 30.26 -28.18 -7.97
N PHE A 372 30.19 -28.22 -9.30
CA PHE A 372 31.37 -28.41 -10.14
C PHE A 372 32.38 -27.27 -10.00
N ALA A 373 31.93 -26.02 -10.06
CA ALA A 373 32.82 -24.86 -9.96
C ALA A 373 33.55 -24.77 -8.60
N VAL A 374 32.82 -24.92 -7.49
CA VAL A 374 33.40 -24.90 -6.14
C VAL A 374 34.27 -26.13 -5.89
N GLY A 375 33.84 -27.30 -6.38
CA GLY A 375 34.64 -28.52 -6.36
C GLY A 375 35.96 -28.37 -7.12
N LEU A 376 35.94 -27.72 -8.29
CA LEU A 376 37.15 -27.44 -9.06
C LEU A 376 38.11 -26.52 -8.29
N VAL A 377 37.60 -25.47 -7.65
CA VAL A 377 38.41 -24.59 -6.78
C VAL A 377 39.02 -25.38 -5.61
N ALA A 378 38.24 -26.26 -4.98
CA ALA A 378 38.71 -27.15 -3.93
C ALA A 378 39.83 -28.08 -4.42
N GLN A 379 39.70 -28.63 -5.63
CA GLN A 379 40.71 -29.49 -6.24
C GLN A 379 42.00 -28.73 -6.54
N LEU A 380 41.90 -27.55 -7.17
CA LEU A 380 43.07 -26.74 -7.52
C LEU A 380 43.84 -26.27 -6.28
N LYS A 381 43.13 -25.93 -5.19
CA LYS A 381 43.76 -25.39 -3.98
C LYS A 381 44.35 -26.47 -3.06
N TYR A 382 43.68 -27.62 -2.92
CA TYR A 382 44.05 -28.64 -1.93
C TYR A 382 44.55 -29.95 -2.55
N SER A 383 44.46 -30.11 -3.88
CA SER A 383 44.96 -31.28 -4.63
C SER A 383 44.50 -32.63 -4.10
N ARG A 384 43.24 -32.71 -3.63
CA ARG A 384 42.62 -33.92 -3.08
C ARG A 384 41.25 -34.17 -3.71
N GLU A 385 41.17 -35.18 -4.56
CA GLU A 385 39.97 -35.46 -5.38
C GLU A 385 38.73 -35.79 -4.55
N LEU A 386 38.86 -36.65 -3.54
CA LEU A 386 37.74 -37.03 -2.66
C LEU A 386 37.19 -35.83 -1.86
N PHE A 387 38.07 -34.90 -1.50
CA PHE A 387 37.70 -33.67 -0.81
C PHE A 387 36.92 -32.73 -1.74
N ALA A 388 37.44 -32.50 -2.95
CA ALA A 388 36.77 -31.70 -3.97
C ALA A 388 35.39 -32.24 -4.33
N LEU A 389 35.26 -33.57 -4.47
CA LEU A 389 33.97 -34.23 -4.73
C LEU A 389 32.98 -34.03 -3.59
N SER A 390 33.43 -34.14 -2.34
CA SER A 390 32.57 -33.94 -1.16
C SER A 390 32.06 -32.50 -1.07
N VAL A 391 32.91 -31.51 -1.36
CA VAL A 391 32.51 -30.10 -1.41
C VAL A 391 31.49 -29.87 -2.53
N GLY A 392 31.74 -30.40 -3.73
CA GLY A 392 30.82 -30.25 -4.87
C GLY A 392 29.46 -30.89 -4.64
N LEU A 393 29.42 -32.10 -4.07
CA LEU A 393 28.17 -32.78 -3.68
C LEU A 393 27.45 -32.05 -2.55
N GLY A 394 28.20 -31.43 -1.63
CA GLY A 394 27.65 -30.60 -0.55
C GLY A 394 26.92 -29.38 -1.08
N VAL A 395 27.53 -28.65 -2.02
CA VAL A 395 26.90 -27.52 -2.71
C VAL A 395 25.68 -27.98 -3.50
N LEU A 396 25.80 -29.05 -4.28
CA LEU A 396 24.67 -29.60 -5.06
C LEU A 396 23.49 -29.95 -4.16
N SER A 397 23.73 -30.69 -3.08
CA SER A 397 22.68 -31.11 -2.16
C SER A 397 22.05 -29.92 -1.45
N SER A 398 22.87 -28.96 -1.00
CA SER A 398 22.39 -27.74 -0.33
C SER A 398 21.54 -26.89 -1.26
N MET A 399 21.94 -26.67 -2.50
CA MET A 399 21.19 -25.83 -3.45
C MET A 399 19.91 -26.51 -3.93
N THR A 400 19.95 -27.83 -4.15
CA THR A 400 18.76 -28.59 -4.55
C THR A 400 17.71 -28.59 -3.44
N MET A 401 18.13 -28.80 -2.19
CA MET A 401 17.21 -28.82 -1.04
C MET A 401 16.69 -27.42 -0.72
N ALA A 402 17.51 -26.38 -0.85
CA ALA A 402 17.08 -25.01 -0.53
C ALA A 402 16.17 -24.40 -1.60
N ALA A 403 16.20 -24.89 -2.84
CA ALA A 403 15.29 -24.45 -3.90
C ALA A 403 13.88 -25.03 -3.78
N LEU A 404 13.74 -26.18 -3.09
CA LEU A 404 12.49 -26.85 -2.79
C LEU A 404 11.77 -26.12 -1.65
#